data_AF-A0A2M9J426-F1
#
_entry.id   AF-A0A2M9J426-F1
#
_cell.length_a   1.000
_cell.length_b   1.000
_cell.length_c   1.000
_cell.angle_alpha   90.00
_cell.angle_beta   90.00
_cell.angle_gamma   90.00
#
_symmetry.space_group_name_H-M   'P 1'
#
loop_
_entity.id
_entity.type
_entity.pdbx_description
1 polymer ?
#
loop_
_entity_poly.entity_id
_entity_poly.type
_entity_poly.pdbx_seq_one_letter_code
_entity_poly.pdbx_strand_id
1 'polypeptide(L)'
;MQAMEDARRWLAERGVVEVNDGWVDSEAGRPLTANEVAHSWACEVFRDESLDRVEQARLAFGLLDLLDDYWVTCELRFADRGAMGPLPADVLWDGYRRRLEAERDPEAISYSLWADWFEDRDTSAAAFNEVLGNDVERIVPGAPDALVRRAGRVLASSGPVPWDAKQKAYDAAVRLPTLHGPLFQGLLASHHDVYGDLQPTAALTLLEQLDLPADLPDLVELRSVVGELATDSGASC
;
A
#
# COMPACT_ATOMS: atom_id res chain seq x y z
N MET A 1 -1.27 -19.31 -2.41
CA MET A 1 -2.10 -20.53 -2.50
C MET A 1 -2.38 -21.12 -1.12
N GLN A 2 -1.40 -21.62 -0.36
CA GLN A 2 -1.69 -22.24 0.96
C GLN A 2 -2.50 -21.34 1.90
N ALA A 3 -2.14 -20.06 2.07
CA ALA A 3 -2.87 -19.13 2.94
C ALA A 3 -4.34 -18.92 2.51
N MET A 4 -4.64 -18.92 1.21
CA MET A 4 -6.02 -18.84 0.72
C MET A 4 -6.79 -20.13 1.01
N GLU A 5 -6.15 -21.29 0.87
CA GLU A 5 -6.78 -22.57 1.20
C GLU A 5 -7.06 -22.70 2.70
N ASP A 6 -6.15 -22.21 3.54
CA ASP A 6 -6.33 -22.13 4.99
C ASP A 6 -7.48 -21.18 5.33
N ALA A 7 -7.54 -19.99 4.72
CA ALA A 7 -8.62 -19.03 4.90
C ALA A 7 -9.99 -19.57 4.45
N ARG A 8 -10.05 -20.27 3.30
CA ARG A 8 -11.26 -20.92 2.81
C ARG A 8 -11.74 -22.00 3.78
N ARG A 9 -10.81 -22.82 4.31
CA ARG A 9 -11.13 -23.86 5.29
C ARG A 9 -11.64 -23.24 6.59
N TRP A 10 -10.97 -22.21 7.09
CA TRP A 10 -11.33 -21.51 8.32
C TRP A 10 -12.71 -20.85 8.24
N LEU A 11 -13.07 -20.30 7.07
CA LEU A 11 -14.43 -19.80 6.77
C LEU A 11 -15.46 -20.95 6.73
N ALA A 12 -15.13 -22.06 6.06
CA ALA A 12 -16.02 -23.21 5.95
C ALA A 12 -16.33 -23.85 7.31
N GLU A 13 -15.35 -23.94 8.21
CA GLU A 13 -15.53 -24.38 9.60
C GLU A 13 -16.49 -23.46 10.40
N ARG A 14 -16.70 -22.24 9.92
CA ARG A 14 -17.62 -21.23 10.47
C ARG A 14 -18.90 -21.06 9.65
N GLY A 15 -19.18 -22.04 8.79
CA GLY A 15 -20.41 -22.09 8.02
C GLY A 15 -20.43 -21.16 6.80
N VAL A 16 -19.30 -20.58 6.39
CA VAL A 16 -19.20 -19.75 5.18
C VAL A 16 -18.47 -20.52 4.08
N VAL A 17 -19.18 -20.82 3.00
CA VAL A 17 -18.65 -21.63 1.90
C VAL A 17 -18.64 -20.84 0.60
N GLU A 18 -17.55 -21.00 -0.16
CA GLU A 18 -17.44 -20.48 -1.52
C GLU A 18 -18.28 -21.37 -2.46
N VAL A 19 -19.20 -20.78 -3.22
CA VAL A 19 -20.05 -21.47 -4.19
C VAL A 19 -20.12 -20.67 -5.49
N ASN A 20 -19.73 -21.30 -6.60
CA ASN A 20 -19.52 -20.62 -7.89
C ASN A 20 -18.62 -19.38 -7.69
N ASP A 21 -19.04 -18.21 -8.18
CA ASP A 21 -18.33 -16.93 -8.05
C ASP A 21 -18.78 -16.11 -6.82
N GLY A 22 -19.22 -16.76 -5.74
CA GLY A 22 -19.75 -16.08 -4.56
C GLY A 22 -19.66 -16.89 -3.27
N TRP A 23 -20.32 -16.40 -2.23
CA TRP A 23 -20.27 -16.98 -0.88
C TRP A 23 -21.68 -17.28 -0.38
N VAL A 24 -21.84 -18.29 0.46
CA VAL A 24 -23.11 -18.64 1.09
C VAL A 24 -22.90 -18.93 2.57
N ASP A 25 -23.81 -18.42 3.39
CA ASP A 25 -24.05 -18.91 4.74
C ASP A 25 -24.71 -20.28 4.65
N SER A 26 -23.96 -21.32 5.01
CA SER A 26 -24.37 -22.72 4.89
C SER A 26 -25.53 -23.10 5.82
N GLU A 27 -25.73 -22.37 6.92
CA GLU A 27 -26.85 -22.61 7.84
C GLU A 27 -28.13 -21.95 7.33
N ALA A 28 -28.04 -20.68 6.91
CA ALA A 28 -29.18 -19.93 6.43
C ALA A 28 -29.50 -20.18 4.94
N GLY A 29 -28.58 -20.76 4.18
CA GLY A 29 -28.63 -20.86 2.71
C GLY A 29 -28.63 -19.50 2.02
N ARG A 30 -28.19 -18.44 2.71
CA ARG A 30 -28.23 -17.05 2.22
C ARG A 30 -26.97 -16.72 1.42
N PRO A 31 -27.07 -16.14 0.22
CA PRO A 31 -25.91 -15.63 -0.49
C PRO A 31 -25.28 -14.43 0.25
N LEU A 32 -23.95 -14.38 0.21
CA LEU A 32 -23.11 -13.36 0.82
C LEU A 32 -22.20 -12.75 -0.26
N THR A 33 -21.96 -11.46 -0.15
CA THR A 33 -20.93 -10.75 -0.92
C THR A 33 -19.56 -10.89 -0.25
N ALA A 34 -18.47 -10.71 -1.00
CA ALA A 34 -17.12 -10.68 -0.42
C ALA A 34 -16.98 -9.59 0.67
N ASN A 35 -17.64 -8.46 0.49
CA ASN A 35 -17.68 -7.36 1.46
C ASN A 35 -18.39 -7.73 2.76
N GLU A 36 -19.56 -8.39 2.68
CA GLU A 36 -20.24 -8.93 3.87
C GLU A 36 -19.35 -9.96 4.58
N VAL A 37 -18.61 -10.78 3.81
CA VAL A 37 -17.68 -11.75 4.38
C VAL A 37 -16.52 -11.07 5.09
N ALA A 38 -15.90 -10.07 4.46
CA ALA A 38 -14.81 -9.32 5.07
C ALA A 38 -15.25 -8.64 6.37
N HIS A 39 -16.39 -7.95 6.38
CA HIS A 39 -16.90 -7.24 7.56
C HIS A 39 -17.28 -8.17 8.72
N SER A 40 -17.81 -9.35 8.42
CA SER A 40 -18.32 -10.24 9.45
C SER A 40 -17.22 -11.12 10.05
N TRP A 41 -16.19 -11.49 9.28
CA TRP A 41 -15.21 -12.50 9.71
C TRP A 41 -13.75 -12.02 9.79
N ALA A 42 -13.36 -10.90 9.18
CA ALA A 42 -11.96 -10.46 9.26
C ALA A 42 -11.54 -10.09 10.71
N CYS A 43 -12.42 -9.47 11.50
CA CYS A 43 -12.13 -9.20 12.91
C CYS A 43 -12.05 -10.49 13.76
N GLU A 44 -12.80 -11.52 13.39
CA GLU A 44 -12.86 -12.79 14.11
C GLU A 44 -11.56 -13.59 13.98
N VAL A 45 -10.79 -13.40 12.90
CA VAL A 45 -9.44 -13.97 12.80
C VAL A 45 -8.57 -13.56 13.98
N PHE A 46 -8.63 -12.29 14.39
CA PHE A 46 -7.80 -11.76 15.47
C PHE A 46 -8.36 -12.03 16.87
N ARG A 47 -9.57 -12.59 16.95
CA ARG A 47 -10.20 -13.06 18.20
C ARG A 47 -10.10 -14.57 18.37
N ASP A 48 -9.63 -15.29 17.35
CA ASP A 48 -9.44 -16.73 17.40
C ASP A 48 -8.24 -17.08 18.29
N GLU A 49 -8.53 -17.44 19.55
CA GLU A 49 -7.54 -17.83 20.56
C GLU A 49 -6.80 -19.13 20.22
N SER A 50 -7.29 -19.91 19.24
CA SER A 50 -6.61 -21.11 18.77
C SER A 50 -5.44 -20.82 17.83
N LEU A 51 -5.36 -19.60 17.30
CA LEU A 51 -4.31 -19.15 16.38
C LEU A 51 -3.30 -18.27 17.10
N ASP A 52 -2.01 -18.50 16.86
CA ASP A 52 -0.99 -17.56 17.26
C ASP A 52 -0.99 -16.29 16.38
N ARG A 53 -0.24 -15.25 16.77
CA ARG A 53 -0.25 -13.96 16.05
C ARG A 53 0.32 -14.05 14.62
N VAL A 54 1.23 -14.99 14.37
CA VAL A 54 1.78 -15.24 13.04
C VAL A 54 0.73 -15.90 12.15
N GLU A 55 0.02 -16.89 12.69
CA GLU A 55 -1.08 -17.59 12.03
C GLU A 55 -2.24 -16.63 11.74
N GLN A 56 -2.63 -15.79 12.70
CA GLN A 56 -3.67 -14.76 12.51
C GLN A 56 -3.32 -13.81 11.35
N ALA A 57 -2.10 -13.26 11.33
CA ALA A 57 -1.68 -12.37 10.25
C ALA A 57 -1.66 -13.08 8.88
N ARG A 58 -1.14 -14.32 8.82
CA ARG A 58 -1.14 -15.12 7.58
C ARG A 58 -2.55 -15.43 7.09
N LEU A 59 -3.45 -15.75 8.03
CA LEU A 59 -4.84 -16.05 7.73
C LEU A 59 -5.60 -14.83 7.22
N ALA A 60 -5.41 -13.66 7.86
CA ALA A 60 -5.99 -12.39 7.40
C ALA A 60 -5.52 -12.04 5.98
N PHE A 61 -4.24 -12.24 5.68
CA PHE A 61 -3.72 -12.11 4.32
C PHE A 61 -4.31 -13.14 3.35
N GLY A 62 -4.56 -14.37 3.79
CA GLY A 62 -5.29 -15.38 3.02
C GLY A 62 -6.73 -14.97 2.72
N LEU A 63 -7.42 -14.35 3.69
CA LEU A 63 -8.76 -13.77 3.49
C LEU A 63 -8.71 -12.62 2.49
N LEU A 64 -7.72 -11.74 2.59
CA LEU A 64 -7.55 -10.65 1.63
C LEU A 64 -7.36 -11.19 0.21
N ASP A 65 -6.56 -12.23 0.02
CA ASP A 65 -6.36 -12.83 -1.31
C ASP A 65 -7.63 -13.50 -1.86
N LEU A 66 -8.50 -14.00 -0.98
CA LEU A 66 -9.78 -14.61 -1.37
C LEU A 66 -10.86 -13.58 -1.71
N LEU A 67 -10.93 -12.51 -0.91
CA LEU A 67 -12.04 -11.57 -0.93
C LEU A 67 -11.72 -10.30 -1.72
N ASP A 68 -10.44 -9.96 -1.85
CA ASP A 68 -9.93 -8.71 -2.44
C ASP A 68 -10.64 -7.46 -1.90
N ASP A 69 -10.99 -7.48 -0.60
CA ASP A 69 -11.78 -6.44 0.04
C ASP A 69 -10.93 -5.65 1.04
N TYR A 70 -10.98 -4.32 0.91
CA TYR A 70 -10.26 -3.37 1.75
C TYR A 70 -10.57 -3.54 3.25
N TRP A 71 -11.77 -3.98 3.64
CA TRP A 71 -12.07 -4.11 5.06
C TRP A 71 -11.14 -5.10 5.79
N VAL A 72 -10.60 -6.11 5.08
CA VAL A 72 -9.61 -7.02 5.66
C VAL A 72 -8.33 -6.27 6.06
N THR A 73 -7.93 -5.23 5.32
CA THR A 73 -6.76 -4.40 5.67
C THR A 73 -7.04 -3.46 6.83
N CYS A 74 -8.28 -2.95 6.96
CA CYS A 74 -8.71 -2.21 8.16
C CYS A 74 -8.53 -3.06 9.41
N GLU A 75 -8.96 -4.33 9.39
CA GLU A 75 -8.83 -5.23 10.54
C GLU A 75 -7.35 -5.58 10.84
N LEU A 76 -6.50 -5.74 9.81
CA LEU A 76 -5.05 -5.84 10.00
C LEU A 76 -4.51 -4.62 10.74
N ARG A 77 -4.91 -3.41 10.34
CA ARG A 77 -4.50 -2.15 10.98
C ARG A 77 -5.01 -2.05 12.41
N PHE A 78 -6.27 -2.38 12.66
CA PHE A 78 -6.84 -2.38 14.01
C PHE A 78 -6.18 -3.42 14.91
N ALA A 79 -5.85 -4.60 14.39
CA ALA A 79 -5.15 -5.64 15.13
C ALA A 79 -3.70 -5.27 15.46
N ASP A 80 -3.03 -4.54 14.57
CA ASP A 80 -1.67 -4.02 14.80
C ASP A 80 -1.63 -2.92 15.87
N ARG A 81 -2.65 -2.05 15.90
CA ARG A 81 -2.74 -0.97 16.90
C ARG A 81 -3.47 -1.33 18.19
N GLY A 82 -4.21 -2.43 18.17
CA GLY A 82 -5.07 -2.84 19.26
C GLY A 82 -4.31 -3.35 20.48
N ALA A 83 -5.06 -3.74 21.52
CA ALA A 83 -4.49 -4.21 22.79
C ALA A 83 -3.59 -5.45 22.67
N MET A 84 -3.75 -6.22 21.59
CA MET A 84 -2.95 -7.42 21.28
C MET A 84 -1.89 -7.17 20.21
N GLY A 85 -1.74 -5.92 19.76
CA GLY A 85 -0.69 -5.49 18.85
C GLY A 85 0.66 -5.27 19.55
N PRO A 86 1.75 -5.06 18.78
CA PRO A 86 1.80 -5.04 17.32
C PRO A 86 1.66 -6.45 16.71
N LEU A 87 1.30 -6.51 15.43
CA LEU A 87 1.43 -7.76 14.67
C LEU A 87 2.91 -8.08 14.45
N PRO A 88 3.29 -9.36 14.22
CA PRO A 88 4.66 -9.70 13.86
C PRO A 88 5.09 -8.96 12.59
N ALA A 89 6.03 -8.03 12.73
CA ALA A 89 6.39 -7.09 11.67
C ALA A 89 6.93 -7.78 10.40
N ASP A 90 7.69 -8.86 10.56
CA ASP A 90 8.20 -9.66 9.45
C ASP A 90 7.06 -10.26 8.61
N VAL A 91 6.03 -10.79 9.27
CA VAL A 91 4.85 -11.38 8.61
C VAL A 91 3.98 -10.29 7.97
N LEU A 92 3.74 -9.19 8.70
CA LEU A 92 2.94 -8.07 8.22
C LEU A 92 3.53 -7.50 6.92
N TRP A 93 4.78 -7.06 6.97
CA TRP A 93 5.40 -6.36 5.86
C TRP A 93 5.77 -7.28 4.71
N ASP A 94 6.11 -8.55 4.96
CA ASP A 94 6.26 -9.54 3.89
C ASP A 94 4.92 -9.79 3.17
N GLY A 95 3.81 -9.79 3.90
CA GLY A 95 2.47 -9.86 3.32
C GLY A 95 2.14 -8.70 2.39
N TYR A 96 2.47 -7.46 2.78
CA TYR A 96 2.33 -6.28 1.90
C TYR A 96 3.26 -6.38 0.69
N ARG A 97 4.57 -6.63 0.90
CA ARG A 97 5.57 -6.68 -0.18
C ARG A 97 5.19 -7.71 -1.25
N ARG A 98 4.81 -8.94 -0.87
CA ARG A 98 4.45 -9.99 -1.83
C ARG A 98 3.26 -9.61 -2.71
N ARG A 99 2.26 -8.92 -2.16
CA ARG A 99 1.08 -8.48 -2.93
C ARG A 99 1.42 -7.33 -3.85
N LEU A 100 2.23 -6.39 -3.39
CA LEU A 100 2.76 -5.30 -4.21
C LEU A 100 3.68 -5.80 -5.33
N GLU A 101 4.29 -6.97 -5.18
CA GLU A 101 5.13 -7.64 -6.19
C GLU A 101 4.32 -8.46 -7.21
N ALA A 102 3.07 -8.81 -6.90
CA ALA A 102 2.22 -9.67 -7.73
C ALA A 102 1.89 -9.05 -9.09
N GLU A 103 1.53 -9.87 -10.08
CA GLU A 103 1.15 -9.37 -11.41
C GLU A 103 -0.18 -8.62 -11.36
N ARG A 104 -1.19 -9.19 -10.69
CA ARG A 104 -2.47 -8.52 -10.44
C ARG A 104 -2.25 -7.26 -9.61
N ASP A 105 -2.99 -6.20 -9.92
CA ASP A 105 -2.95 -4.97 -9.12
C ASP A 105 -3.68 -5.17 -7.79
N PRO A 106 -3.03 -4.94 -6.64
CA PRO A 106 -3.63 -5.19 -5.34
C PRO A 106 -4.26 -3.89 -4.82
N GLU A 107 -5.38 -3.45 -5.42
CA GLU A 107 -6.03 -2.17 -5.13
C GLU A 107 -6.26 -1.96 -3.63
N ALA A 108 -6.78 -2.98 -2.93
CA ALA A 108 -7.00 -2.93 -1.48
C ALA A 108 -5.70 -2.70 -0.67
N ILE A 109 -4.58 -3.29 -1.09
CA ILE A 109 -3.27 -3.09 -0.44
C ILE A 109 -2.73 -1.69 -0.73
N SER A 110 -2.81 -1.21 -1.97
CA SER A 110 -2.34 0.12 -2.34
C SER A 110 -3.14 1.21 -1.62
N TYR A 111 -4.47 1.03 -1.54
CA TYR A 111 -5.35 1.93 -0.80
C TYR A 111 -5.07 1.88 0.71
N SER A 112 -4.88 0.67 1.28
CA SER A 112 -4.48 0.52 2.68
C SER A 112 -3.16 1.21 2.99
N LEU A 113 -2.13 1.07 2.15
CA LEU A 113 -0.87 1.79 2.34
C LEU A 113 -1.09 3.28 2.42
N TRP A 114 -1.89 3.84 1.51
CA TRP A 114 -2.22 5.26 1.54
C TRP A 114 -3.00 5.64 2.80
N ALA A 115 -4.20 5.08 3.02
CA ALA A 115 -5.13 5.49 4.07
C ALA A 115 -4.72 5.04 5.48
N ASP A 116 -4.29 3.79 5.65
CA ASP A 116 -4.09 3.20 6.98
C ASP A 116 -2.68 3.49 7.53
N TRP A 117 -1.68 3.61 6.66
CA TRP A 117 -0.27 3.63 7.05
C TRP A 117 0.43 4.95 6.74
N PHE A 118 0.30 5.47 5.51
CA PHE A 118 1.02 6.66 5.06
C PHE A 118 0.39 7.96 5.54
N GLU A 119 -0.94 8.06 5.58
CA GLU A 119 -1.65 9.23 6.15
C GLU A 119 -1.41 9.38 7.66
N ASP A 120 -0.94 8.33 8.33
CA ASP A 120 -0.61 8.38 9.74
C ASP A 120 0.86 8.75 9.97
N ARG A 121 1.10 9.99 10.41
CA ARG A 121 2.46 10.54 10.62
C ARG A 121 3.33 9.71 11.57
N ASP A 122 2.75 8.99 12.53
CA ASP A 122 3.52 8.18 13.49
C ASP A 122 4.05 6.88 12.85
N THR A 123 3.40 6.40 11.79
CA THR A 123 3.77 5.13 11.13
C THR A 123 4.27 5.28 9.69
N SER A 124 4.01 6.42 9.04
CA SER A 124 4.23 6.65 7.62
C SER A 124 5.66 6.33 7.15
N ALA A 125 6.67 6.91 7.79
CA ALA A 125 8.07 6.68 7.43
C ALA A 125 8.52 5.23 7.66
N ALA A 126 8.07 4.61 8.77
CA ALA A 126 8.42 3.23 9.08
C ALA A 126 7.78 2.26 8.08
N ALA A 127 6.48 2.43 7.78
CA ALA A 127 5.76 1.63 6.81
C ALA A 127 6.39 1.77 5.41
N PHE A 128 6.71 2.99 4.98
CA PHE A 128 7.36 3.23 3.69
C PHE A 128 8.72 2.53 3.58
N ASN A 129 9.53 2.58 4.65
CA ASN A 129 10.81 1.88 4.70
C ASN A 129 10.64 0.36 4.60
N GLU A 130 9.66 -0.19 5.30
CA GLU A 130 9.36 -1.62 5.27
C GLU A 130 8.93 -2.11 3.89
N VAL A 131 8.08 -1.37 3.17
CA VAL A 131 7.60 -1.83 1.86
C VAL A 131 8.53 -1.46 0.69
N LEU A 132 9.39 -0.45 0.84
CA LEU A 132 10.29 -0.03 -0.25
C LEU A 132 11.62 0.54 0.22
N GLY A 133 11.64 1.46 1.19
CA GLY A 133 12.83 2.26 1.51
C GLY A 133 14.06 1.43 1.90
N ASN A 134 13.87 0.29 2.58
CA ASN A 134 14.95 -0.63 2.95
C ASN A 134 15.59 -1.35 1.76
N ASP A 135 14.94 -1.35 0.60
CA ASP A 135 15.39 -2.02 -0.62
C ASP A 135 15.81 -1.03 -1.73
N VAL A 136 15.93 0.27 -1.42
CA VAL A 136 16.18 1.32 -2.41
C VAL A 136 17.43 1.08 -3.27
N GLU A 137 18.49 0.52 -2.69
CA GLU A 137 19.75 0.22 -3.40
C GLU A 137 19.58 -0.83 -4.50
N ARG A 138 18.49 -1.61 -4.46
CA ARG A 138 18.15 -2.64 -5.44
C ARG A 138 17.32 -2.08 -6.60
N ILE A 139 16.87 -0.83 -6.51
CA ILE A 139 16.11 -0.13 -7.56
C ILE A 139 17.11 0.43 -8.57
N VAL A 140 17.59 -0.44 -9.46
CA VAL A 140 18.62 -0.14 -10.47
C VAL A 140 18.22 -0.69 -11.84
N PRO A 141 18.81 -0.22 -12.95
CA PRO A 141 18.60 -0.83 -14.26
C PRO A 141 18.86 -2.34 -14.24
N GLY A 142 17.88 -3.13 -14.69
CA GLY A 142 17.91 -4.60 -14.65
C GLY A 142 17.41 -5.23 -13.35
N ALA A 143 16.82 -4.45 -12.43
CA ALA A 143 16.13 -4.98 -11.26
C ALA A 143 15.01 -5.97 -11.64
N PRO A 144 14.70 -6.97 -10.80
CA PRO A 144 13.62 -7.91 -11.07
C PRO A 144 12.26 -7.22 -11.24
N ASP A 145 11.45 -7.67 -12.22
CA ASP A 145 10.14 -7.06 -12.52
C ASP A 145 9.22 -6.96 -11.30
N ALA A 146 9.24 -7.97 -10.42
CA ALA A 146 8.50 -7.96 -9.17
C ALA A 146 8.85 -6.75 -8.29
N LEU A 147 10.14 -6.45 -8.13
CA LEU A 147 10.61 -5.29 -7.36
C LEU A 147 10.22 -3.98 -8.06
N VAL A 148 10.32 -3.91 -9.38
CA VAL A 148 9.92 -2.72 -10.15
C VAL A 148 8.42 -2.45 -10.01
N ARG A 149 7.58 -3.49 -10.06
CA ARG A 149 6.13 -3.37 -9.79
C ARG A 149 5.85 -2.84 -8.40
N ARG A 150 6.49 -3.44 -7.38
CA ARG A 150 6.35 -2.98 -5.99
C ARG A 150 6.76 -1.52 -5.83
N ALA A 151 7.91 -1.15 -6.39
CA ALA A 151 8.39 0.23 -6.37
C ALA A 151 7.38 1.17 -7.02
N GLY A 152 6.89 0.85 -8.22
CA GLY A 152 5.88 1.65 -8.90
C GLY A 152 4.62 1.86 -8.05
N ARG A 153 4.05 0.80 -7.49
CA ARG A 153 2.84 0.90 -6.66
C ARG A 153 3.06 1.73 -5.39
N VAL A 154 4.16 1.48 -4.67
CA VAL A 154 4.47 2.22 -3.44
C VAL A 154 4.74 3.70 -3.74
N LEU A 155 5.48 4.01 -4.80
CA LEU A 155 5.80 5.39 -5.19
C LEU A 155 4.52 6.15 -5.57
N ALA A 156 3.62 5.54 -6.36
CA ALA A 156 2.36 6.16 -6.73
C ALA A 156 1.47 6.47 -5.51
N SER A 157 1.49 5.63 -4.48
CA SER A 157 0.73 5.84 -3.23
C SER A 157 1.45 6.71 -2.19
N SER A 158 2.70 7.14 -2.44
CA SER A 158 3.56 7.79 -1.43
C SER A 158 3.29 9.28 -1.20
N GLY A 159 2.14 9.80 -1.66
CA GLY A 159 1.73 11.20 -1.46
C GLY A 159 1.87 11.67 -0.01
N PRO A 160 1.20 11.03 0.97
CA PRO A 160 1.26 11.41 2.38
C PRO A 160 2.60 11.14 3.08
N VAL A 161 3.54 10.44 2.43
CA VAL A 161 4.81 10.08 3.06
C VAL A 161 5.70 11.32 3.17
N PRO A 162 6.29 11.62 4.34
CA PRO A 162 7.20 12.76 4.50
C PRO A 162 8.37 12.71 3.52
N TRP A 163 8.77 13.87 3.00
CA TRP A 163 9.81 13.97 1.97
C TRP A 163 11.12 13.26 2.36
N ASP A 164 11.61 13.49 3.57
CA ASP A 164 12.88 12.91 4.04
C ASP A 164 12.89 11.37 4.04
N ALA A 165 11.72 10.75 4.20
CA ALA A 165 11.59 9.29 4.14
C ALA A 165 11.61 8.76 2.70
N LYS A 166 11.04 9.50 1.73
CA LYS A 166 10.90 9.03 0.34
C LYS A 166 11.96 9.54 -0.63
N GLN A 167 12.71 10.58 -0.28
CA GLN A 167 13.69 11.22 -1.18
C GLN A 167 14.68 10.21 -1.80
N LYS A 168 15.29 9.35 -0.98
CA LYS A 168 16.25 8.35 -1.50
C LYS A 168 15.61 7.39 -2.50
N ALA A 169 14.37 6.98 -2.25
CA ALA A 169 13.63 6.11 -3.15
C ALA A 169 13.33 6.81 -4.48
N TYR A 170 12.99 8.11 -4.43
CA TYR A 170 12.76 8.93 -5.61
C TYR A 170 14.05 9.10 -6.44
N ASP A 171 15.18 9.39 -5.79
CA ASP A 171 16.49 9.54 -6.43
C ASP A 171 17.01 8.24 -7.09
N ALA A 172 16.62 7.08 -6.55
CA ALA A 172 16.91 5.79 -7.17
C ALA A 172 15.98 5.53 -8.36
N ALA A 173 14.67 5.72 -8.16
CA ALA A 173 13.64 5.42 -9.14
C ALA A 173 13.69 6.32 -10.38
N VAL A 174 14.16 7.57 -10.27
CA VAL A 174 14.29 8.49 -11.42
C VAL A 174 15.19 7.94 -12.53
N ARG A 175 16.09 6.99 -12.19
CA ARG A 175 17.00 6.34 -13.14
C ARG A 175 16.32 5.26 -13.99
N LEU A 176 15.06 4.94 -13.69
CA LEU A 176 14.27 3.92 -14.36
C LEU A 176 13.06 4.58 -15.05
N PRO A 177 13.06 4.71 -16.40
CA PRO A 177 11.96 5.33 -17.12
C PRO A 177 10.58 4.72 -16.83
N THR A 178 10.53 3.40 -16.56
CA THR A 178 9.29 2.71 -16.19
C THR A 178 8.68 3.18 -14.87
N LEU A 179 9.45 3.86 -14.02
CA LEU A 179 8.98 4.42 -12.75
C LEU A 179 8.67 5.92 -12.82
N HIS A 180 8.87 6.58 -13.96
CA HIS A 180 8.62 8.01 -14.09
C HIS A 180 7.14 8.38 -13.90
N GLY A 181 6.22 7.61 -14.47
CA GLY A 181 4.79 7.78 -14.25
C GLY A 181 4.40 7.67 -12.77
N PRO A 182 4.76 6.57 -12.07
CA PRO A 182 4.56 6.44 -10.63
C PRO A 182 5.18 7.55 -9.76
N LEU A 183 6.39 8.02 -10.10
CA LEU A 183 7.02 9.15 -9.41
C LEU A 183 6.20 10.42 -9.56
N PHE A 184 5.72 10.69 -10.78
CA PHE A 184 4.83 11.82 -11.03
C PHE A 184 3.55 11.73 -10.19
N GLN A 185 2.91 10.56 -10.13
CA GLN A 185 1.71 10.35 -9.31
C GLN A 185 1.98 10.59 -7.82
N GLY A 186 3.10 10.09 -7.30
CA GLY A 186 3.50 10.35 -5.91
C GLY A 186 3.71 11.83 -5.62
N LEU A 187 4.35 12.57 -6.52
CA LEU A 187 4.55 14.02 -6.41
C LEU A 187 3.22 14.80 -6.46
N LEU A 188 2.35 14.45 -7.41
CA LEU A 188 1.02 15.06 -7.55
C LEU A 188 0.19 14.83 -6.28
N ALA A 189 0.16 13.59 -5.79
CA ALA A 189 -0.52 13.27 -4.53
C ALA A 189 0.08 14.04 -3.36
N SER A 190 1.41 14.16 -3.25
CA SER A 190 2.09 14.92 -2.19
C SER A 190 1.70 16.41 -2.18
N HIS A 191 1.36 16.97 -3.34
CA HIS A 191 0.90 18.35 -3.44
C HIS A 191 -0.51 18.54 -2.85
N HIS A 192 -1.40 17.55 -3.06
CA HIS A 192 -2.76 17.60 -2.57
C HIS A 192 -2.93 17.06 -1.14
N ASP A 193 -1.94 16.32 -0.64
CA ASP A 193 -2.00 15.67 0.65
C ASP A 193 -1.53 16.59 1.79
N VAL A 194 -2.31 16.63 2.88
CA VAL A 194 -2.03 17.44 4.08
C VAL A 194 -0.69 17.06 4.72
N TYR A 195 -0.20 15.84 4.50
CA TYR A 195 0.98 15.29 5.15
C TYR A 195 2.17 15.04 4.21
N GLY A 196 2.05 15.37 2.92
CA GLY A 196 3.09 15.07 1.95
C GLY A 196 4.42 15.82 2.14
N ASP A 197 4.42 16.90 2.92
CA ASP A 197 5.60 17.70 3.32
C ASP A 197 6.58 17.93 2.14
N LEU A 198 6.04 18.29 0.96
CA LEU A 198 6.78 18.40 -0.28
C LEU A 198 7.93 19.43 -0.14
N GLN A 199 9.14 19.06 -0.59
CA GLN A 199 10.27 19.99 -0.71
C GLN A 199 10.29 20.60 -2.11
N PRO A 200 9.86 21.86 -2.31
CA PRO A 200 9.51 22.36 -3.64
C PRO A 200 10.70 22.37 -4.62
N THR A 201 11.87 22.84 -4.19
CA THR A 201 13.06 22.86 -5.05
C THR A 201 13.48 21.46 -5.49
N ALA A 202 13.51 20.51 -4.56
CA ALA A 202 13.90 19.13 -4.86
C ALA A 202 12.85 18.43 -5.75
N ALA A 203 11.57 18.69 -5.51
CA ALA A 203 10.47 18.20 -6.33
C ALA A 203 10.53 18.74 -7.78
N LEU A 204 10.85 20.03 -7.98
CA LEU A 204 11.05 20.58 -9.32
C LEU A 204 12.23 19.94 -10.05
N THR A 205 13.39 19.82 -9.40
CA THR A 205 14.55 19.14 -9.98
C THR A 205 14.22 17.70 -10.36
N LEU A 206 13.41 17.01 -9.57
CA LEU A 206 12.95 15.67 -9.91
C LEU A 206 12.00 15.68 -11.13
N LEU A 207 11.01 16.58 -11.17
CA LEU A 207 10.06 16.73 -12.30
C LEU A 207 10.74 17.07 -13.63
N GLU A 208 11.88 17.75 -13.61
CA GLU A 208 12.69 18.04 -14.80
C GLU A 208 13.40 16.82 -15.36
N GLN A 209 13.63 15.79 -14.54
CA GLN A 209 14.31 14.56 -14.94
C GLN A 209 13.36 13.47 -15.45
N LEU A 210 12.05 13.62 -15.21
CA LEU A 210 11.05 12.63 -15.64
C LEU A 210 10.75 12.76 -17.14
N ASP A 211 10.83 11.64 -17.85
CA ASP A 211 10.38 11.48 -19.23
C ASP A 211 8.87 11.20 -19.24
N LEU A 212 8.09 12.27 -19.22
CA LEU A 212 6.62 12.23 -19.17
C LEU A 212 6.01 12.72 -20.49
N PRO A 213 4.83 12.21 -20.88
CA PRO A 213 4.06 12.79 -21.98
C PRO A 213 3.81 14.29 -21.75
N ALA A 214 4.09 15.11 -22.78
CA ALA A 214 3.98 16.57 -22.67
C ALA A 214 2.54 17.07 -22.52
N ASP A 215 1.55 16.24 -22.86
CA ASP A 215 0.11 16.51 -22.80
C ASP A 215 -0.55 15.97 -21.52
N LEU A 216 0.24 15.53 -20.54
CA LEU A 216 -0.28 15.06 -19.27
C LEU A 216 -0.96 16.23 -18.53
N PRO A 217 -2.28 16.20 -18.31
CA PRO A 217 -3.06 17.38 -17.88
C PRO A 217 -2.52 18.07 -16.63
N ASP A 218 -2.13 17.29 -15.63
CA ASP A 218 -1.73 17.81 -14.32
C ASP A 218 -0.25 18.22 -14.25
N LEU A 219 0.55 17.94 -15.29
CA LEU A 219 1.99 18.20 -15.27
C LEU A 219 2.31 19.70 -15.33
N VAL A 220 1.57 20.46 -16.13
CA VAL A 220 1.76 21.92 -16.27
C VAL A 220 1.37 22.62 -14.97
N GLU A 221 0.24 22.22 -14.39
CA GLU A 221 -0.26 22.76 -13.12
C GLU A 221 0.72 22.48 -11.99
N LEU A 222 1.14 21.22 -11.84
CA LEU A 222 2.09 20.83 -10.79
C LEU A 222 3.42 21.59 -10.90
N ARG A 223 3.97 21.74 -12.12
CA ARG A 223 5.21 22.52 -12.33
C ARG A 223 5.04 23.98 -11.93
N SER A 224 3.90 24.58 -12.23
CA SER A 224 3.61 25.98 -11.86
C SER A 224 3.56 26.14 -10.35
N VAL A 225 2.75 25.33 -9.67
CA VAL A 225 2.52 25.47 -8.23
C VAL A 225 3.78 25.18 -7.43
N VAL A 226 4.49 24.10 -7.75
CA VAL A 226 5.76 23.79 -7.07
C VAL A 226 6.82 24.85 -7.38
N GLY A 227 6.79 25.43 -8.59
CA GLY A 227 7.60 26.59 -9.00
C GLY A 227 7.46 27.78 -8.07
N GLU A 228 6.21 28.20 -7.83
CA GLU A 228 5.87 29.31 -6.93
C GLU A 228 6.33 29.05 -5.49
N LEU A 229 6.06 27.84 -4.96
CA LEU A 229 6.49 27.44 -3.62
C LEU A 229 8.01 27.44 -3.44
N ALA A 230 8.77 27.09 -4.49
CA ALA A 230 10.23 27.12 -4.46
C ALA A 230 10.79 28.55 -4.42
N THR A 231 10.14 29.49 -5.13
CA THR A 231 10.54 30.90 -5.11
C THR A 231 10.23 31.58 -3.78
N ASP A 232 9.11 31.25 -3.15
CA ASP A 232 8.71 31.83 -1.86
C ASP A 232 9.58 31.30 -0.70
N SER A 233 9.99 30.04 -0.76
CA SER A 233 10.91 29.43 0.22
C SER A 233 12.31 30.04 0.18
N GLY A 234 12.72 30.60 -0.97
CA GLY A 234 13.99 31.31 -1.14
C GLY A 234 13.98 32.79 -0.74
N ALA A 235 12.80 33.38 -0.49
CA ALA A 235 12.63 34.78 -0.12
C ALA A 235 12.63 35.04 1.39
N SER A 236 12.66 33.98 2.23
CA SER A 236 12.82 34.07 3.69
C SER A 236 14.26 33.76 4.14
N CYS A 237 15.22 34.56 3.69
CA CYS A 237 16.58 34.63 4.26
C CYS A 237 16.89 36.06 4.69
#